data_AF-A0A2D9SF86-F1
#
_entry.id   AF-A0A2D9SF86-F1
#
_cell.length_a   1.000
_cell.length_b   1.000
_cell.length_c   1.000
_cell.angle_alpha   90.00
_cell.angle_beta   90.00
_cell.angle_gamma   90.00
#
_symmetry.space_group_name_H-M   'P 1'
#
loop_
_entity.id
_entity.type
_entity.pdbx_description
1 polymer ?
#
loop_
_entity_poly.entity_id
_entity_poly.type
_entity_poly.pdbx_seq_one_letter_code
_entity_poly.pdbx_strand_id
1 'polypeptide(L)'
;MSRSFLLWWVQTVAICFASFFIYTFEWFDALYNSDQTKISFLIITIFIIASVTVGYLSYRNSKNFNKLSNYVWFSSETMVTLGLIGTVAGFLLMLSSAFDNLDVKNVENVQEVITDMSLGMSTALCTTLVGLVCSVLTKIQMVILENNQDV
;
A
#
# COMPACT_ATOMS: atom_id res chain seq x y z
N MET A 1 3.34 29.88 -8.89
CA MET A 1 3.13 28.42 -8.80
C MET A 1 4.21 27.76 -9.63
N SER A 2 5.07 26.92 -9.04
CA SER A 2 6.03 26.11 -9.79
C SER A 2 5.27 25.09 -10.64
N ARG A 3 5.78 24.79 -11.84
CA ARG A 3 5.18 23.77 -12.74
C ARG A 3 5.07 22.40 -12.04
N SER A 4 6.08 22.06 -11.24
CA SER A 4 6.15 20.84 -10.42
C SER A 4 4.98 20.74 -9.43
N PHE A 5 4.59 21.86 -8.81
CA PHE A 5 3.48 21.88 -7.85
C PHE A 5 2.14 21.62 -8.55
N LEU A 6 1.95 22.20 -9.74
CA LEU A 6 0.71 22.02 -10.49
C LEU A 6 0.52 20.56 -10.91
N LEU A 7 1.60 19.92 -11.40
CA LEU A 7 1.57 18.51 -11.80
C LEU A 7 1.34 17.57 -10.60
N TRP A 8 2.00 17.84 -9.47
CA TRP A 8 1.75 17.11 -8.22
C TRP A 8 0.30 17.27 -7.74
N TRP A 9 -0.25 18.49 -7.83
CA TRP A 9 -1.64 18.77 -7.46
C TRP A 9 -2.62 17.99 -8.34
N VAL A 10 -2.42 17.96 -9.65
CA VAL A 10 -3.25 17.17 -10.58
C VAL A 10 -3.24 15.69 -10.22
N GLN A 11 -2.07 15.13 -9.91
CA GLN A 11 -1.98 13.74 -9.47
C GLN A 11 -2.71 13.50 -8.14
N THR A 12 -2.57 14.42 -7.18
CA THR A 12 -3.24 14.32 -5.88
C THR A 12 -4.76 14.33 -6.03
N VAL A 13 -5.30 15.20 -6.90
CA VAL A 13 -6.74 15.23 -7.20
C VAL A 13 -7.20 13.93 -7.85
N ALA A 14 -6.41 13.36 -8.78
CA ALA A 14 -6.72 12.07 -9.40
C ALA A 14 -6.74 10.93 -8.37
N ILE A 15 -5.79 10.92 -7.42
CA ILE A 15 -5.76 9.96 -6.31
C ILE A 15 -7.00 10.12 -5.43
N CYS A 16 -7.36 11.36 -5.04
CA CYS A 16 -8.57 11.61 -4.25
C CYS A 16 -9.85 11.16 -4.96
N PHE A 17 -9.93 11.36 -6.28
CA PHE A 17 -11.04 10.88 -7.09
C PHE A 17 -11.11 9.34 -7.12
N ALA A 18 -9.97 8.66 -7.30
CA ALA A 18 -9.93 7.20 -7.20
C ALA A 18 -10.30 6.71 -5.79
N SER A 19 -9.86 7.39 -4.74
CA SER A 19 -10.22 7.07 -3.35
C SER A 19 -11.72 7.22 -3.08
N PHE A 20 -12.41 8.15 -3.75
CA PHE A 20 -13.86 8.26 -3.66
C PHE A 20 -14.56 7.00 -4.19
N PHE A 21 -14.11 6.45 -5.33
CA PHE A 21 -14.64 5.17 -5.82
C PHE A 21 -14.37 4.03 -4.84
N ILE A 22 -13.14 3.95 -4.31
CA ILE A 22 -12.77 2.93 -3.31
C ILE A 22 -13.71 2.97 -2.09
N TYR A 23 -14.08 4.18 -1.64
CA TYR A 23 -15.06 4.34 -0.57
C TYR A 23 -16.46 3.85 -0.99
N THR A 24 -16.93 4.16 -2.19
CA THR A 24 -18.25 3.69 -2.67
C THR A 24 -18.36 2.18 -2.86
N PHE A 25 -17.23 1.48 -3.04
CA PHE A 25 -17.17 0.03 -3.17
C PHE A 25 -16.91 -0.70 -1.85
N GLU A 26 -16.95 0.00 -0.69
CA GLU A 26 -16.69 -0.56 0.65
C GLU A 26 -15.37 -1.36 0.75
N TRP A 27 -14.39 -1.00 -0.10
CA TRP A 27 -13.13 -1.72 -0.17
C TRP A 27 -12.31 -1.61 1.12
N PHE A 28 -12.49 -0.53 1.90
CA PHE A 28 -11.82 -0.37 3.19
C PHE A 28 -12.33 -1.34 4.25
N ASP A 29 -13.64 -1.63 4.26
CA ASP A 29 -14.24 -2.59 5.18
C ASP A 29 -13.87 -4.02 4.80
N ALA A 30 -13.85 -4.32 3.50
CA ALA A 30 -13.30 -5.57 2.98
C ALA A 30 -11.82 -5.73 3.37
N LEU A 31 -10.99 -4.70 3.17
CA LEU A 31 -9.58 -4.72 3.54
C LEU A 31 -9.39 -4.86 5.06
N TYR A 32 -10.24 -4.22 5.88
CA TYR A 32 -10.18 -4.32 7.33
C TYR A 32 -10.56 -5.72 7.81
N ASN A 33 -11.65 -6.28 7.31
CA ASN A 33 -12.08 -7.61 7.73
C ASN A 33 -11.16 -8.72 7.23
N SER A 34 -10.51 -8.52 6.07
CA SER A 34 -9.58 -9.48 5.48
C SER A 34 -8.15 -9.39 6.05
N ASP A 35 -7.63 -8.19 6.32
CA ASP A 35 -6.24 -8.04 6.77
C ASP A 35 -6.12 -8.30 8.28
N GLN A 36 -5.79 -9.54 8.65
CA GLN A 36 -5.51 -9.91 10.04
C GLN A 36 -4.25 -9.21 10.59
N THR A 37 -3.27 -8.93 9.74
CA THR A 37 -2.00 -8.30 10.13
C THR A 37 -2.11 -6.78 10.26
N LYS A 38 -3.12 -6.18 9.62
CA LYS A 38 -3.33 -4.73 9.49
C LYS A 38 -2.14 -3.98 8.87
N ILE A 39 -1.23 -4.68 8.19
CA ILE A 39 -0.05 -4.09 7.54
C ILE A 39 -0.47 -3.16 6.40
N SER A 40 -1.59 -3.42 5.73
CA SER A 40 -2.09 -2.56 4.66
C SER A 40 -2.41 -1.13 5.14
N PHE A 41 -2.92 -0.97 6.36
CA PHE A 41 -3.18 0.36 6.95
C PHE A 41 -1.90 1.13 7.24
N LEU A 42 -0.84 0.41 7.64
CA LEU A 42 0.47 0.98 7.83
C LEU A 42 1.04 1.49 6.50
N ILE A 43 0.93 0.71 5.42
CA ILE A 43 1.35 1.12 4.07
C ILE A 43 0.61 2.39 3.62
N ILE A 44 -0.72 2.44 3.81
CA ILE A 44 -1.54 3.62 3.46
C ILE A 44 -1.11 4.85 4.27
N THR A 45 -0.79 4.67 5.55
CA THR A 45 -0.31 5.78 6.41
C THR A 45 1.02 6.33 5.92
N ILE A 46 1.98 5.44 5.59
CA ILE A 46 3.27 5.85 5.01
C ILE A 46 3.04 6.56 3.66
N PHE A 47 2.11 6.08 2.84
CA PHE A 47 1.77 6.69 1.55
C PHE A 47 1.27 8.12 1.70
N ILE A 48 0.36 8.38 2.65
CA ILE A 48 -0.14 9.73 2.92
C ILE A 48 1.01 10.64 3.37
N ILE A 49 1.87 10.18 4.27
CA ILE A 49 3.03 10.96 4.76
C ILE A 49 4.00 11.28 3.61
N ALA A 50 4.31 10.29 2.77
CA ALA A 50 5.16 10.46 1.60
C ALA A 50 4.57 11.49 0.62
N SER A 51 3.28 11.35 0.28
CA SER A 51 2.58 12.28 -0.62
C SER A 51 2.56 13.71 -0.09
N VAL A 52 2.32 13.91 1.21
CA VAL A 52 2.36 15.24 1.84
C VAL A 52 3.78 15.82 1.81
N THR A 53 4.79 14.99 2.04
CA THR A 53 6.21 15.41 2.01
C THR A 53 6.60 15.88 0.61
N VAL A 54 6.19 15.16 -0.44
CA VAL A 54 6.39 15.58 -1.84
C VAL A 54 5.67 16.88 -2.14
N GLY A 55 4.43 17.04 -1.69
CA GLY A 55 3.67 18.28 -1.85
C GLY A 55 4.36 19.48 -1.21
N TYR A 56 4.88 19.31 0.01
CA TYR A 56 5.65 20.34 0.70
C TYR A 56 6.94 20.71 -0.06
N LEU A 57 7.67 19.71 -0.55
CA LEU A 57 8.87 19.90 -1.37
C LEU A 57 8.57 20.64 -2.68
N SER A 58 7.45 20.31 -3.32
CA SER A 58 7.02 20.89 -4.58
C SER A 58 6.60 22.35 -4.45
N TYR A 59 5.99 22.71 -3.31
CA TYR A 59 5.58 24.09 -3.02
C TYR A 59 6.75 24.97 -2.57
N ARG A 60 7.67 24.43 -1.76
CA ARG A 60 8.75 25.20 -1.14
C ARG A 60 10.10 24.65 -1.57
N ASN A 61 10.78 25.39 -2.45
CA ASN A 61 12.14 25.08 -2.85
C ASN A 61 13.08 25.18 -1.62
N SER A 62 13.40 24.03 -1.03
CA SER A 62 14.11 23.93 0.24
C SER A 62 15.57 23.55 0.04
N LYS A 63 16.49 24.16 0.81
CA LYS A 63 17.92 23.81 0.81
C LYS A 63 18.20 22.33 1.11
N ASN A 64 17.26 21.62 1.73
CA ASN A 64 17.37 20.18 2.07
C ASN A 64 16.67 19.26 1.06
N PHE A 65 16.41 19.73 -0.17
CA PHE A 65 15.68 18.99 -1.20
C PHE A 65 16.21 17.56 -1.40
N ASN A 66 17.50 17.40 -1.72
CA ASN A 66 18.09 16.09 -1.99
C ASN A 66 17.97 15.12 -0.81
N LYS A 67 18.03 15.61 0.42
CA LYS A 67 17.87 14.75 1.61
C LYS A 67 16.44 14.24 1.72
N LEU A 68 15.45 15.13 1.65
CA LEU A 68 14.03 14.72 1.74
C LEU A 68 13.60 13.88 0.53
N SER A 69 14.09 14.19 -0.67
CA SER A 69 13.82 13.39 -1.88
C SER A 69 14.27 11.94 -1.67
N ASN A 70 15.52 11.74 -1.21
CA ASN A 70 16.03 10.39 -0.92
C ASN A 70 15.22 9.63 0.13
N TYR A 71 14.71 10.30 1.17
CA TYR A 71 13.85 9.66 2.17
C TYR A 71 12.51 9.21 1.58
N VAL A 72 11.90 10.02 0.71
CA VAL A 72 10.65 9.62 0.04
C VAL A 72 10.89 8.48 -0.95
N TRP A 73 12.01 8.50 -1.68
CA TRP A 73 12.41 7.41 -2.58
C TRP A 73 12.58 6.10 -1.80
N PHE A 74 13.30 6.14 -0.67
CA PHE A 74 13.45 5.01 0.24
C PHE A 74 12.10 4.53 0.80
N SER A 75 11.21 5.46 1.15
CA SER A 75 9.86 5.13 1.61
C SER A 75 9.06 4.39 0.55
N SER A 76 9.21 4.72 -0.74
CA SER A 76 8.52 4.02 -1.83
C SER A 76 8.98 2.56 -1.98
N GLU A 77 10.27 2.29 -1.79
CA GLU A 77 10.79 0.91 -1.78
C GLU A 77 10.33 0.15 -0.53
N THR A 78 10.27 0.84 0.61
CA THR A 78 9.79 0.27 1.87
C THR A 78 8.32 -0.16 1.78
N MET A 79 7.48 0.55 1.02
CA MET A 79 6.08 0.12 0.80
C MET A 79 5.99 -1.22 0.06
N VAL A 80 6.87 -1.47 -0.92
CA VAL A 80 6.92 -2.74 -1.65
C VAL A 80 7.38 -3.86 -0.74
N THR A 81 8.46 -3.64 0.01
CA THR A 81 8.99 -4.64 0.94
C THR A 81 8.00 -4.96 2.06
N LEU A 82 7.29 -3.95 2.59
CA LEU A 82 6.21 -4.15 3.55
C LEU A 82 5.04 -4.94 2.96
N GLY A 83 4.67 -4.69 1.70
CA GLY A 83 3.66 -5.49 1.00
C GLY A 83 4.04 -6.97 0.90
N LEU A 84 5.30 -7.26 0.56
CA LEU A 84 5.84 -8.62 0.53
C LEU A 84 5.95 -9.25 1.92
N ILE A 85 6.33 -8.48 2.94
CA ILE A 85 6.34 -8.97 4.34
C ILE A 85 4.93 -9.32 4.79
N GLY A 86 3.94 -8.51 4.42
CA GLY A 86 2.54 -8.74 4.71
C GLY A 86 2.03 -10.06 4.12
N THR A 87 2.49 -10.45 2.94
CA THR A 87 2.09 -11.75 2.37
C THR A 87 2.72 -12.92 3.06
N VAL A 88 4.01 -12.82 3.38
CA VAL A 88 4.70 -13.87 4.14
C VAL A 88 4.04 -14.04 5.50
N ALA A 89 3.72 -12.94 6.19
CA ALA A 89 3.02 -12.99 7.47
C ALA A 89 1.60 -13.56 7.35
N GLY A 90 0.81 -13.12 6.38
CA GLY A 90 -0.55 -13.62 6.14
C GLY A 90 -0.57 -15.11 5.80
N PHE A 91 0.37 -15.57 4.98
CA PHE A 91 0.51 -16.97 4.63
C PHE A 91 0.93 -17.84 5.83
N LEU A 92 1.83 -17.33 6.68
CA LEU A 92 2.22 -18.03 7.91
C LEU A 92 1.05 -18.18 8.89
N LEU A 93 0.24 -17.13 9.09
CA LEU A 93 -0.94 -17.19 9.95
C LEU A 93 -1.98 -18.19 9.42
N MET A 94 -2.24 -18.16 8.11
CA MET A 94 -3.16 -19.07 7.44
C MET A 94 -2.72 -20.54 7.60
N LEU A 95 -1.44 -20.86 7.36
CA LEU A 95 -0.94 -22.22 7.54
C LEU A 95 -1.00 -22.64 9.01
N SER A 96 -0.69 -21.74 9.94
CA SER A 96 -0.75 -22.03 11.37
C SER A 96 -2.16 -22.39 11.83
N SER A 97 -3.19 -21.66 11.38
CA SER A 97 -4.58 -21.96 11.75
C SER A 97 -5.15 -23.16 11.02
N ALA A 98 -4.79 -23.35 9.75
CA ALA A 98 -5.27 -24.45 8.92
C ALA A 98 -4.87 -25.84 9.46
N PHE A 99 -3.68 -25.97 10.04
CA PHE A 99 -3.16 -27.28 10.47
C PHE A 99 -3.36 -27.60 11.96
N ASP A 100 -3.80 -26.65 12.78
CA ASP A 100 -3.91 -26.85 14.25
C ASP A 100 -5.08 -27.78 14.63
N ASN A 101 -6.13 -27.85 13.81
CA ASN A 101 -7.36 -28.62 14.10
C ASN A 101 -7.76 -29.63 13.01
N LEU A 102 -6.85 -29.98 12.11
CA LEU A 102 -7.18 -30.73 10.89
C LEU A 102 -7.35 -32.23 11.18
N ASP A 103 -8.61 -32.72 11.25
CA ASP A 103 -8.93 -34.15 11.25
C ASP A 103 -9.29 -34.60 9.83
N VAL A 104 -8.32 -35.23 9.15
CA VAL A 104 -8.41 -35.69 7.76
C VAL A 104 -9.51 -36.75 7.53
N LYS A 105 -10.09 -37.31 8.60
CA LYS A 105 -11.19 -38.27 8.51
C LYS A 105 -12.55 -37.61 8.34
N ASN A 106 -12.67 -36.32 8.69
CA ASN A 106 -13.90 -35.56 8.53
C ASN A 106 -13.82 -34.66 7.28
N VAL A 107 -14.63 -34.98 6.27
CA VAL A 107 -14.72 -34.21 5.02
C VAL A 107 -15.19 -32.77 5.21
N GLU A 108 -15.97 -32.48 6.26
CA GLU A 108 -16.40 -31.10 6.59
C GLU A 108 -15.23 -30.25 7.08
N ASN A 109 -14.36 -30.81 7.94
CA ASN A 109 -13.18 -30.12 8.46
C ASN A 109 -12.17 -29.81 7.34
N VAL A 110 -12.00 -30.74 6.39
CA VAL A 110 -11.16 -30.50 5.21
C VAL A 110 -11.73 -29.38 4.32
N GLN A 111 -13.06 -29.30 4.17
CA GLN A 111 -13.69 -28.23 3.38
C GLN A 111 -13.56 -26.85 4.05
N GLU A 112 -13.67 -26.78 5.38
CA GLU A 112 -13.47 -25.55 6.15
C GLU A 112 -12.03 -25.05 6.01
N VAL A 113 -11.04 -25.93 6.16
CA VAL A 113 -9.62 -25.57 5.96
C VAL A 113 -9.34 -25.06 4.54
N ILE A 114 -9.91 -25.68 3.51
CA ILE A 114 -9.75 -25.20 2.13
C ILE A 114 -10.33 -23.79 1.95
N THR A 115 -11.44 -23.50 2.62
CA THR A 115 -12.09 -22.18 2.59
C THR A 115 -11.21 -21.13 3.28
N ASP A 116 -10.67 -21.44 4.45
CA ASP A 116 -9.74 -20.57 5.19
C ASP A 116 -8.44 -20.34 4.41
N MET A 117 -7.94 -21.36 3.72
CA MET A 117 -6.78 -21.23 2.84
C MET A 117 -7.05 -20.29 1.66
N SER A 118 -8.24 -20.37 1.07
CA SER A 118 -8.65 -19.48 -0.02
C SER A 118 -8.75 -18.03 0.46
N LEU A 119 -9.31 -17.81 1.64
CA LEU A 119 -9.38 -16.48 2.24
C LEU A 119 -7.97 -15.94 2.55
N GLY A 120 -7.12 -16.70 3.23
CA GLY A 120 -5.76 -16.28 3.58
C GLY A 120 -4.88 -15.95 2.38
N MET A 121 -5.05 -16.66 1.26
CA MET A 121 -4.39 -16.32 0.00
C MET A 121 -4.89 -14.98 -0.57
N SER A 122 -6.20 -14.76 -0.55
CA SER A 122 -6.81 -13.51 -1.05
C SER A 122 -6.31 -12.29 -0.27
N THR A 123 -6.23 -12.40 1.06
CA THR A 123 -5.83 -11.29 1.93
C THR A 123 -4.35 -10.92 1.74
N ALA A 124 -3.47 -11.92 1.58
CA ALA A 124 -2.07 -11.72 1.25
C ALA A 124 -1.89 -11.00 -0.11
N LEU A 125 -2.62 -11.43 -1.14
CA LEU A 125 -2.55 -10.79 -2.45
C LEU A 125 -3.02 -9.33 -2.42
N CYS A 126 -4.08 -9.03 -1.66
CA CYS A 126 -4.55 -7.66 -1.46
C CYS A 126 -3.47 -6.77 -0.83
N THR A 127 -2.80 -7.22 0.23
CA THR A 127 -1.72 -6.45 0.89
C THR A 127 -0.55 -6.16 -0.05
N THR A 128 -0.18 -7.11 -0.91
CA THR A 128 0.84 -6.88 -1.96
C THR A 128 0.40 -5.80 -2.93
N LEU A 129 -0.84 -5.91 -3.41
CA LEU A 129 -1.38 -4.99 -4.39
C LEU A 129 -1.41 -3.56 -3.83
N VAL A 130 -1.82 -3.38 -2.58
CA VAL A 130 -1.75 -2.07 -1.89
C VAL A 130 -0.31 -1.56 -1.82
N GLY A 131 0.65 -2.39 -1.41
CA GLY A 131 2.08 -2.02 -1.37
C GLY A 131 2.64 -1.56 -2.71
N LEU A 132 2.36 -2.31 -3.77
CA LEU A 132 2.80 -2.00 -5.13
C LEU A 132 2.13 -0.72 -5.68
N VAL A 133 0.82 -0.58 -5.53
CA VAL A 133 0.07 0.58 -6.02
C VAL A 133 0.53 1.86 -5.31
N CYS A 134 0.64 1.85 -3.98
CA CYS A 134 1.13 2.99 -3.20
C CYS A 134 2.57 3.36 -3.58
N SER A 135 3.45 2.37 -3.78
CA SER A 135 4.83 2.61 -4.22
C SER A 135 4.90 3.27 -5.57
N VAL A 136 4.18 2.75 -6.58
CA VAL A 136 4.17 3.29 -7.94
C VAL A 136 3.61 4.72 -7.96
N LEU A 137 2.51 4.98 -7.23
CA LEU A 137 1.94 6.32 -7.14
C LEU A 137 2.94 7.32 -6.53
N THR A 138 3.66 6.93 -5.48
CA THR A 138 4.70 7.76 -4.85
C THR A 138 5.87 8.00 -5.81
N LYS A 139 6.32 6.97 -6.53
CA LYS A 139 7.40 7.11 -7.53
C LYS A 139 7.03 8.07 -8.65
N ILE A 140 5.78 8.05 -9.11
CA ILE A 140 5.31 9.03 -10.12
C ILE A 140 5.40 10.46 -9.57
N GLN A 141 4.97 10.69 -8.32
CA GLN A 141 5.08 12.02 -7.69
C GLN A 141 6.53 12.49 -7.62
N MET A 142 7.45 11.58 -7.31
CA MET A 142 8.89 11.85 -7.24
C MET A 142 9.52 12.17 -8.58
N VAL A 143 9.22 11.38 -9.62
CA VAL A 143 9.75 11.61 -10.98
C VAL A 143 9.26 12.95 -11.54
N ILE A 144 8.00 13.32 -11.26
CA ILE A 144 7.46 14.65 -11.63
C ILE A 144 8.21 15.76 -10.91
N LEU A 145 8.50 15.59 -9.62
CA LEU A 145 9.19 16.56 -8.79
C LEU A 145 10.64 16.80 -9.30
N GLU A 146 11.41 15.73 -9.46
CA GLU A 146 12.82 15.78 -9.90
C GLU A 146 12.95 16.39 -11.31
N ASN A 147 12.17 15.92 -12.29
CA ASN A 147 12.24 16.42 -13.67
C ASN A 147 11.87 17.91 -13.83
N ASN A 148 11.12 18.49 -12.90
CA ASN A 148 10.69 19.89 -12.98
C ASN A 148 11.45 20.81 -12.02
N GLN A 149 12.47 20.31 -11.31
CA GLN A 149 13.37 21.13 -10.49
C GLN A 149 14.71 21.43 -11.14
N ASP A 150 15.10 20.68 -12.16
CA ASP A 150 16.33 20.90 -12.94
C ASP A 150 16.17 21.94 -14.06
N VAL A 151 15.06 22.70 -14.09
CA VAL A 151 14.76 23.79 -15.04
C VAL A 151 14.60 25.11 -14.29
#